data_AF-A0A3A6Q1F8-F1
#
_entry.id   AF-A0A3A6Q1F8-F1
#
_cell.length_a   1.000
_cell.length_b   1.000
_cell.length_c   1.000
_cell.angle_alpha   90.00
_cell.angle_beta   90.00
_cell.angle_gamma   90.00
#
_symmetry.space_group_name_H-M   'P 1'
#
loop_
_entity.id
_entity.type
_entity.pdbx_description
1 polymer ?
#
loop_
_entity_poly.entity_id
_entity_poly.type
_entity_poly.pdbx_seq_one_letter_code
_entity_poly.pdbx_strand_id
1 'polypeptide(L)'
;MLDALYREIMEESGIRKAHNIVFLGEHAYYSETLKQHVQRYYYQLDADAPEAFTHVVQSNDEDNGWIFHYSWMDLESCPPLYSHLGEHLDKLRHLANK
;
A
#
# COMPACT_ATOMS: atom_id res chain seq x y z
N MET A 1 -8.32 -7.48 -10.74
CA MET A 1 -7.86 -6.29 -9.98
C MET A 1 -7.53 -6.68 -8.55
N LEU A 2 -8.47 -7.28 -7.81
CA LEU A 2 -8.20 -7.79 -6.46
C LEU A 2 -7.12 -8.90 -6.43
N ASP A 3 -7.07 -9.79 -7.43
CA ASP A 3 -6.00 -10.81 -7.49
C ASP A 3 -4.60 -10.21 -7.57
N ALA A 4 -4.46 -9.11 -8.34
CA ALA A 4 -3.20 -8.37 -8.41
C ALA A 4 -2.88 -7.76 -7.04
N LEU A 5 -3.85 -7.10 -6.39
CA LEU A 5 -3.67 -6.53 -5.05
C LEU A 5 -3.18 -7.58 -4.04
N TYR A 6 -3.81 -8.76 -3.98
CA TYR A 6 -3.39 -9.84 -3.09
C TYR A 6 -1.99 -10.36 -3.41
N ARG A 7 -1.66 -10.48 -4.70
CA ARG A 7 -0.33 -10.89 -5.14
C ARG A 7 0.72 -9.88 -4.67
N GLU A 8 0.56 -8.59 -4.98
CA GLU A 8 1.51 -7.54 -4.59
C GLU A 8 1.73 -7.51 -3.06
N ILE A 9 0.66 -7.57 -2.27
CA ILE A 9 0.77 -7.64 -0.80
C ILE A 9 1.64 -8.82 -0.37
N MET A 10 1.43 -10.00 -0.95
CA MET A 10 2.20 -11.19 -0.59
C MET A 10 3.66 -11.08 -1.05
N GLU A 11 3.90 -10.61 -2.27
CA GLU A 11 5.24 -10.48 -2.86
C GLU A 11 6.09 -9.45 -2.08
N GLU A 12 5.52 -8.28 -1.76
CA GLU A 12 6.25 -7.15 -1.15
C GLU A 12 6.30 -7.18 0.38
N SER A 13 5.35 -7.84 1.05
CA SER A 13 5.25 -7.82 2.52
C SER A 13 5.18 -9.21 3.18
N GLY A 14 4.96 -10.27 2.41
CA GLY A 14 4.77 -11.62 2.96
C GLY A 14 3.42 -11.82 3.68
N ILE A 15 2.55 -10.82 3.71
CA ILE A 15 1.23 -10.90 4.34
C ILE A 15 0.33 -11.82 3.51
N ARG A 16 -0.08 -12.95 4.10
CA ARG A 16 -0.93 -13.96 3.43
C ARG A 16 -2.41 -13.82 3.75
N LYS A 17 -2.77 -13.08 4.80
CA LYS A 17 -4.13 -12.94 5.31
C LYS A 17 -4.51 -11.46 5.37
N ALA A 18 -4.93 -10.93 4.23
CA ALA A 18 -5.57 -9.62 4.14
C ALA A 18 -7.10 -9.81 4.06
N HIS A 19 -7.84 -9.08 4.89
CA HIS A 19 -9.30 -9.12 4.96
C HIS A 19 -9.88 -7.70 5.03
N ASN A 20 -11.21 -7.59 4.98
CA ASN A 20 -11.94 -6.32 5.01
C ASN A 20 -11.40 -5.28 4.00
N ILE A 21 -11.12 -5.72 2.76
CA ILE A 21 -10.58 -4.85 1.73
C ILE A 21 -11.63 -3.82 1.29
N VAL A 22 -11.35 -2.54 1.52
CA VAL A 22 -12.19 -1.41 1.13
C VAL A 22 -11.45 -0.57 0.09
N PHE A 23 -12.08 -0.36 -1.06
CA PHE A 23 -11.57 0.58 -2.05
C PHE A 23 -11.83 2.02 -1.61
N LEU A 24 -10.78 2.83 -1.54
CA LEU A 24 -10.87 4.23 -1.12
C LEU A 24 -11.00 5.17 -2.33
N GLY A 25 -10.49 4.77 -3.50
CA GLY A 25 -10.55 5.56 -4.72
C GLY A 25 -9.32 5.37 -5.59
N GLU A 26 -9.21 6.19 -6.62
CA GLU A 26 -8.13 6.14 -7.60
C GLU A 26 -7.67 7.53 -8.00
N HIS A 27 -6.43 7.61 -8.48
CA HIS A 27 -5.82 8.85 -8.95
C HIS A 27 -4.98 8.61 -10.20
N ALA A 28 -5.25 9.39 -11.24
CA ALA A 28 -4.53 9.35 -12.52
C ALA A 28 -3.58 10.53 -12.62
N TYR A 29 -2.30 10.29 -12.89
CA TYR A 29 -1.30 11.35 -13.02
C TYR A 29 -0.22 10.98 -14.04
N TYR A 30 0.52 11.98 -14.52
CA TYR A 30 1.69 11.73 -15.36
C TYR A 30 2.95 11.64 -14.48
N SER A 31 3.67 10.52 -14.55
CA SER A 31 4.92 10.33 -13.83
C SER A 31 6.10 10.81 -14.65
N GLU A 32 6.75 11.88 -14.20
CA GLU A 32 7.96 12.39 -14.87
C GLU A 32 9.15 11.43 -14.77
N THR A 33 9.19 10.57 -13.74
CA THR A 33 10.24 9.57 -13.57
C THR A 33 10.05 8.41 -14.55
N LEU A 34 8.81 7.93 -14.69
CA LEU A 34 8.49 6.79 -15.56
C LEU A 34 8.18 7.21 -17.00
N LYS A 35 8.05 8.52 -17.27
CA LYS A 35 7.64 9.09 -18.56
C LYS A 35 6.35 8.47 -19.13
N GLN A 36 5.37 8.23 -18.24
CA GLN A 36 4.09 7.63 -18.60
C GLN A 36 2.95 8.08 -17.69
N HIS A 37 1.71 7.90 -18.16
CA HIS A 37 0.52 8.02 -17.32
C HIS A 37 0.43 6.83 -16.36
N VAL A 38 0.24 7.13 -15.08
CA VAL A 38 0.11 6.17 -14.00
C VAL A 38 -1.30 6.26 -13.43
N GLN A 39 -1.95 5.10 -13.30
CA GLN A 39 -3.20 4.93 -12.56
C GLN A 39 -2.87 4.30 -11.21
N ARG A 40 -3.23 4.96 -10.11
CA ARG A 40 -3.06 4.44 -8.75
C ARG A 40 -4.41 4.13 -8.13
N TYR A 41 -4.52 2.97 -7.49
CA TYR A 41 -5.69 2.53 -6.76
C TYR A 41 -5.35 2.43 -5.27
N TYR A 42 -6.22 2.97 -4.42
CA TYR A 42 -6.00 3.02 -2.97
C TYR A 42 -6.98 2.10 -2.27
N TYR A 43 -6.46 1.26 -1.38
CA TYR A 43 -7.23 0.30 -0.61
C TYR A 43 -6.88 0.40 0.87
N GLN A 44 -7.87 0.19 1.73
CA GLN A 44 -7.68 -0.15 3.14
C GLN A 44 -7.95 -1.65 3.31
N LEU A 45 -7.23 -2.29 4.21
CA LEU A 45 -7.42 -3.69 4.56
C LEU A 45 -6.96 -3.93 6.00
N ASP A 46 -7.35 -5.07 6.53
CA ASP A 46 -6.88 -5.59 7.81
C ASP A 46 -5.89 -6.72 7.55
N ALA A 47 -4.74 -6.67 8.23
CA ALA A 47 -3.68 -7.67 8.12
C ALA A 47 -3.31 -8.22 9.49
N ASP A 48 -3.11 -9.53 9.56
CA ASP A 48 -2.48 -10.18 10.71
C ASP A 48 -0.96 -10.15 10.52
N ALA A 49 -0.31 -9.16 11.14
CA ALA A 49 1.12 -8.92 11.00
C ALA A 49 1.73 -8.35 12.30
N PRO A 50 3.02 -8.57 12.57
CA PRO A 50 3.71 -7.98 13.72
C PRO A 50 3.73 -6.44 13.67
N GLU A 51 3.97 -5.82 14.82
CA GLU A 51 4.10 -4.35 14.95
C GLU A 51 5.21 -3.77 14.05
N ALA A 52 6.27 -4.55 13.85
CA ALA A 52 7.32 -4.28 12.89
C ALA A 52 7.90 -5.59 12.36
N PHE A 53 8.25 -5.61 11.07
CA PHE A 53 8.83 -6.79 10.43
C PHE A 53 9.68 -6.40 9.23
N THR A 54 10.47 -7.35 8.73
CA THR A 54 11.27 -7.18 7.52
C THR A 54 10.92 -8.30 6.56
N HIS A 55 10.77 -7.95 5.29
CA HIS A 55 10.46 -8.91 4.23
C HIS A 55 11.44 -8.73 3.08
N VAL A 56 11.85 -9.85 2.49
CA VAL A 56 12.61 -9.85 1.24
C VAL A 56 11.61 -10.10 0.12
N VAL A 57 11.47 -9.13 -0.78
CA VAL A 57 10.51 -9.19 -1.88
C VAL A 57 10.74 -10.44 -2.71
N GLN A 58 9.66 -11.17 -2.99
CA GLN A 58 9.68 -12.39 -3.81
C GLN A 58 8.78 -12.18 -5.03
N SER A 59 9.34 -11.72 -6.14
CA SER A 59 8.60 -11.40 -7.37
C SER A 59 9.38 -11.88 -8.60
N ASN A 60 8.82 -11.66 -9.80
CA ASN A 60 9.55 -11.83 -11.06
C ASN A 60 9.98 -10.47 -11.67
N ASP A 61 9.83 -9.38 -10.91
CA ASP A 61 10.04 -8.01 -11.38
C ASP A 61 11.34 -7.42 -10.80
N GLU A 62 11.58 -6.13 -11.06
CA GLU A 62 12.84 -5.44 -10.72
C GLU A 62 13.12 -5.37 -9.21
N ASP A 63 12.06 -5.39 -8.40
CA ASP A 63 12.13 -5.31 -6.95
C ASP A 63 12.46 -6.66 -6.28
N ASN A 64 12.53 -7.76 -7.03
CA ASN A 64 12.83 -9.06 -6.46
C ASN A 64 14.17 -9.06 -5.71
N GLY A 65 14.14 -9.51 -4.46
CA GLY A 65 15.30 -9.50 -3.56
C GLY A 65 15.53 -8.18 -2.82
N TRP A 66 14.72 -7.14 -3.05
CA TRP A 66 14.75 -5.92 -2.23
C TRP A 66 14.31 -6.23 -0.80
N ILE A 67 14.86 -5.48 0.16
CA ILE A 67 14.56 -5.67 1.59
C ILE A 67 13.70 -4.50 2.05
N PHE A 68 12.46 -4.79 2.44
CA PHE A 68 11.53 -3.80 2.97
C PHE A 68 11.38 -3.95 4.48
N HIS A 69 11.45 -2.82 5.17
CA HIS A 69 11.25 -2.71 6.60
C HIS A 69 9.90 -2.05 6.87
N TYR A 70 9.04 -2.75 7.59
CA TYR A 70 7.69 -2.32 7.91
C TYR A 70 7.53 -2.01 9.39
N SER A 71 6.75 -0.99 9.68
CA SER A 71 6.24 -0.64 11.01
C SER A 71 4.91 0.08 10.86
N TRP A 72 4.00 -0.09 11.82
CA TRP A 72 2.75 0.68 11.86
C TRP A 72 2.96 2.06 12.47
N MET A 73 2.13 3.00 12.07
CA MET A 73 2.13 4.37 12.56
C MET A 73 0.69 4.83 12.77
N ASP A 74 0.44 5.56 13.85
CA ASP A 74 -0.84 6.19 14.10
C ASP A 74 -1.19 7.15 12.93
N LEU A 75 -2.43 7.06 12.46
CA LEU A 75 -2.90 7.84 11.31
C LEU A 75 -2.86 9.35 11.55
N GLU A 76 -3.00 9.77 12.81
CA GLU A 76 -2.88 11.16 13.24
C GLU A 76 -1.43 11.65 13.29
N SER A 77 -0.48 10.72 13.43
CA SER A 77 0.96 10.99 13.38
C SER A 77 1.56 10.83 11.98
N CYS A 78 0.74 10.45 10.99
CA CYS A 78 1.17 10.18 9.62
C CYS A 78 1.70 11.46 8.94
N PRO A 79 2.99 11.51 8.54
CA PRO A 79 3.54 12.66 7.84
C PRO A 79 2.97 12.75 6.41
N PRO A 80 3.16 13.89 5.73
CA PRO A 80 2.89 13.99 4.30
C PRO A 80 3.61 12.88 3.54
N LEU A 81 2.85 12.04 2.83
CA LEU A 81 3.41 10.96 2.03
C LEU A 81 3.92 11.49 0.70
N TYR A 82 4.91 10.80 0.13
CA TYR A 82 5.52 11.21 -1.14
C TYR A 82 4.49 11.27 -2.28
N SER A 83 4.50 12.37 -3.04
CA SER A 83 3.66 12.54 -4.23
C SER A 83 2.18 12.25 -3.90
N HIS A 84 1.54 11.37 -4.66
CA HIS A 84 0.13 11.04 -4.54
C HIS A 84 -0.15 9.93 -3.51
N LEU A 85 0.83 9.42 -2.77
CA LEU A 85 0.61 8.30 -1.84
C LEU A 85 -0.38 8.65 -0.72
N GLY A 86 -0.54 9.94 -0.39
CA GLY A 86 -1.45 10.43 0.65
C GLY A 86 -2.87 10.83 0.19
N GLU A 87 -3.20 10.67 -1.10
CA GLU A 87 -4.41 11.25 -1.75
C GLU A 87 -5.73 10.90 -1.04
N HIS A 88 -5.83 9.73 -0.41
CA HIS A 88 -7.07 9.24 0.22
C HIS A 88 -6.92 8.95 1.72
N LEU A 89 -5.94 9.57 2.39
CA LEU A 89 -5.80 9.48 3.85
C LEU A 89 -7.00 10.10 4.59
N ASP A 90 -7.64 11.11 4.01
CA ASP A 90 -8.88 11.70 4.53
C ASP A 90 -10.00 10.66 4.63
N LYS A 91 -10.23 9.86 3.58
CA LYS A 91 -11.24 8.80 3.57
C LYS A 91 -10.92 7.72 4.59
N LEU A 92 -9.64 7.35 4.73
CA LEU A 92 -9.18 6.41 5.73
C LEU A 92 -9.49 6.90 7.15
N ARG A 93 -9.23 8.18 7.46
CA ARG A 93 -9.57 8.79 8.75
C ARG A 93 -11.07 8.75 9.04
N HIS A 94 -11.91 8.93 8.03
CA HIS A 94 -13.37 8.85 8.20
C HIS A 94 -13.86 7.43 8.48
N LEU A 95 -13.15 6.40 8.02
CA LEU A 95 -13.47 5.00 8.32
C LEU A 95 -13.06 4.60 9.74
N ALA A 96 -11.90 5.06 10.21
CA ALA A 96 -11.39 4.74 11.55
C ALA A 96 -12.22 5.35 12.70
N ASN A 97 -12.99 6.42 12.43
CA ASN A 97 -13.81 7.13 13.40
C ASN A 97 -15.27 6.64 13.46
N LYS A 98 -15.60 5.51 12.81
CA LYS A 98 -16.92 4.87 12.84
C LYS A 98 -16.90 3.61 13.69
#